data_AF-A0A2V8EDV7-F1
#
_entry.id   AF-A0A2V8EDV7-F1
#
_cell.length_a   1.000
_cell.length_b   1.000
_cell.length_c   1.000
_cell.angle_alpha   90.00
_cell.angle_beta   90.00
_cell.angle_gamma   90.00
#
_symmetry.space_group_name_H-M   'P 1'
#
loop_
_entity.id
_entity.type
_entity.pdbx_description
1 polymer ?
#
loop_
_entity_poly.entity_id
_entity_poly.type
_entity_poly.pdbx_seq_one_letter_code
_entity_poly.pdbx_strand_id
1 'polypeptide(L)'
;EVERLTRDFGCHAVGFVTYEAGAAFGLTTRAGGSSPPLVWFGLFEPTHATKVEGPGAAGDYTLGPLSPTLDRRAFAAAFARIKEHLARGDSYQVNLTFKIRGSFAGDPLSLFCDLVSAEQGRHSLFLRMDRRCICSASPELFLGLRGMELTSRPMKGAARRGRTRDEDMRLRSALESSAKERAENVMIVDMVRNDVGHVAETGSVAVPELFAVERYHHSGDASSCLSHGCPERPIDGDCGGTRGGATRHLHRRAWPCVADR
;
A
#
# COMPACT_ATOMS: atom_id res chain seq x y z
N GLU A 1 19.42 12.41 -0.19
CA GLU A 1 20.26 12.13 0.99
C GLU A 1 20.28 10.67 1.39
N VAL A 2 19.15 10.04 1.74
CA VAL A 2 19.09 8.60 2.06
C VAL A 2 19.72 7.75 0.95
N GLU A 3 19.32 7.99 -0.30
CA GLU A 3 19.85 7.26 -1.47
C GLU A 3 21.37 7.42 -1.63
N ARG A 4 21.88 8.63 -1.43
CA ARG A 4 23.31 8.95 -1.46
C ARG A 4 24.04 8.15 -0.39
N LEU A 5 23.55 8.17 0.85
CA LEU A 5 24.17 7.45 1.96
C LEU A 5 24.12 5.93 1.78
N THR A 6 23.01 5.37 1.28
CA THR A 6 22.93 3.93 0.99
C THR A 6 23.88 3.52 -0.14
N ARG A 7 24.09 4.38 -1.13
CA ARG A 7 24.98 4.12 -2.27
C ARG A 7 26.46 4.25 -1.87
N ASP A 8 26.81 5.34 -1.22
CA ASP A 8 28.19 5.68 -0.89
C ASP A 8 28.77 4.76 0.20
N PHE A 9 27.92 4.31 1.15
CA PHE A 9 28.34 3.50 2.29
C PHE A 9 27.82 2.06 2.25
N GLY A 10 27.11 1.66 1.18
CA GLY A 10 26.55 0.32 1.04
C GLY A 10 25.52 -0.05 2.13
N CYS A 11 24.94 0.95 2.81
CA CYS A 11 23.98 0.72 3.89
C CYS A 11 22.60 0.32 3.35
N HIS A 12 21.83 -0.37 4.16
CA HIS A 12 20.40 -0.57 3.99
C HIS A 12 19.62 0.54 4.70
N ALA A 13 18.62 1.10 4.02
CA ALA A 13 17.66 2.02 4.63
C ALA A 13 16.35 1.28 4.92
N VAL A 14 15.86 1.39 6.16
CA VAL A 14 14.57 0.81 6.57
C VAL A 14 13.75 1.86 7.30
N GLY A 15 12.49 2.02 6.92
CA GLY A 15 11.69 3.15 7.39
C GLY A 15 10.29 3.20 6.81
N PHE A 16 9.69 4.40 6.83
CA PHE A 16 8.35 4.63 6.31
C PHE A 16 8.25 5.99 5.62
N VAL A 17 7.26 6.08 4.73
CA VAL A 17 6.78 7.30 4.10
C VAL A 17 5.30 7.41 4.44
N THR A 18 4.88 8.55 4.98
CA THR A 18 3.47 8.80 5.33
C THR A 18 2.65 9.17 4.09
N TYR A 19 1.33 8.99 4.17
CA TYR A 19 0.42 9.40 3.09
C TYR A 19 0.54 10.90 2.80
N GLU A 20 0.70 11.73 3.83
CA GLU A 20 0.81 13.18 3.71
C GLU A 20 2.05 13.64 2.93
N ALA A 21 3.08 12.79 2.81
CA ALA A 21 4.25 13.07 1.96
C ALA A 21 3.86 13.22 0.47
N GLY A 22 2.70 12.69 0.08
CA GLY A 22 2.09 12.91 -1.23
C GLY A 22 1.95 14.38 -1.65
N ALA A 23 1.88 15.31 -0.68
CA ALA A 23 1.84 16.75 -0.99
C ALA A 23 3.06 17.23 -1.78
N ALA A 24 4.23 16.61 -1.59
CA ALA A 24 5.43 16.92 -2.36
C ALA A 24 5.28 16.57 -3.86
N PHE A 25 4.33 15.69 -4.19
CA PHE A 25 4.01 15.24 -5.55
C PHE A 25 2.72 15.86 -6.09
N GLY A 26 2.27 16.97 -5.49
CA GLY A 26 1.09 17.70 -5.93
C GLY A 26 -0.25 17.13 -5.44
N LEU A 27 -0.23 16.15 -4.52
CA LEU A 27 -1.47 15.64 -3.92
C LEU A 27 -2.02 16.64 -2.91
N THR A 28 -3.35 16.79 -2.90
CA THR A 28 -4.01 17.53 -1.83
C THR A 28 -4.11 16.63 -0.61
N THR A 29 -3.28 16.87 0.39
CA THR A 29 -3.30 16.15 1.66
C THR A 29 -3.76 17.07 2.79
N ARG A 30 -4.22 16.49 3.91
CA ARG A 30 -4.40 17.29 5.12
C ARG A 30 -3.04 17.70 5.66
N ALA A 31 -2.93 18.96 6.09
CA ALA A 31 -1.80 19.40 6.89
C ALA A 31 -1.73 18.53 8.17
N GLY A 32 -0.74 17.64 8.23
CA GLY A 32 -0.50 16.82 9.41
C GLY A 32 0.01 17.68 10.56
N GLY A 33 -0.38 17.31 11.79
CA GLY A 33 0.36 17.75 12.97
C GLY A 33 1.80 17.25 12.93
N SER A 34 2.69 17.89 13.69
CA SER A 34 4.16 17.71 13.67
C SER A 34 4.71 16.32 14.05
N SER A 35 3.88 15.27 14.10
CA SER A 35 4.34 13.92 14.45
C SER A 35 3.36 12.81 14.00
N PRO A 36 3.81 11.79 13.25
CA PRO A 36 5.20 11.48 12.89
C PRO A 36 5.73 12.41 11.77
N PRO A 37 7.05 12.44 11.52
CA PRO A 37 7.59 13.10 10.33
C PRO A 37 7.02 12.48 9.05
N LEU A 38 7.04 13.24 7.95
CA LEU A 38 6.51 12.77 6.66
C LEU A 38 7.27 11.55 6.13
N VAL A 39 8.57 11.49 6.41
CA VAL A 39 9.51 10.44 6.00
C VAL A 39 10.48 10.18 7.14
N TRP A 40 10.77 8.90 7.43
CA TRP A 40 11.78 8.51 8.41
C TRP A 40 12.46 7.21 7.97
N PHE A 41 13.78 7.16 8.04
CA PHE A 41 14.59 5.99 7.73
C PHE A 41 15.75 5.84 8.71
N GLY A 42 15.95 4.62 9.21
CA GLY A 42 17.18 4.19 9.84
C GLY A 42 18.15 3.63 8.79
N LEU A 43 19.44 3.93 8.94
CA LEU A 43 20.51 3.37 8.10
C LEU A 43 21.24 2.27 8.85
N PHE A 44 21.42 1.14 8.21
CA PHE A 44 22.02 -0.05 8.78
C PHE A 44 23.13 -0.54 7.86
N GLU A 45 24.33 -0.74 8.40
CA GLU A 45 25.36 -1.45 7.64
C GLU A 45 24.92 -2.89 7.38
N PRO A 46 25.33 -3.52 6.26
CA PRO A 46 24.97 -4.91 5.96
C PRO A 46 25.37 -5.91 7.06
N THR A 47 26.43 -5.61 7.80
CA THR A 47 26.91 -6.38 8.97
C THR A 47 25.90 -6.43 10.11
N HIS A 48 25.01 -5.44 10.21
CA HIS A 48 23.94 -5.39 11.20
C HIS A 48 22.66 -6.10 10.73
N ALA A 49 22.64 -6.65 9.51
CA ALA A 49 21.53 -7.45 9.02
C ALA A 49 21.77 -8.92 9.35
N THR A 50 20.85 -9.51 10.12
CA THR A 50 20.86 -10.95 10.41
C THR A 50 19.59 -11.58 9.86
N LYS A 51 19.74 -12.72 9.18
CA LYS A 51 18.59 -13.52 8.75
C LYS A 51 17.97 -14.18 9.98
N VAL A 52 16.67 -13.94 10.17
CA VAL A 52 15.86 -14.60 11.20
C VAL A 52 14.94 -15.64 10.56
N GLU A 53 14.76 -16.79 11.21
CA GLU A 53 13.98 -17.92 10.66
C GLU A 53 12.46 -17.72 10.76
N GLY A 54 12.02 -16.65 11.42
CA GLY A 54 10.62 -16.29 11.54
C GLY A 54 10.37 -15.39 12.75
N PRO A 55 9.13 -14.90 12.92
CA PRO A 55 8.75 -14.16 14.11
C PRO A 55 8.80 -15.10 15.35
N GLY A 56 9.86 -14.99 16.15
CA GLY A 56 9.94 -15.58 17.48
C GLY A 56 9.63 -14.52 18.53
N ALA A 57 8.43 -14.54 19.09
CA ALA A 57 8.09 -13.70 20.24
C ALA A 57 7.87 -14.55 21.49
N ALA A 58 8.30 -14.01 22.64
CA ALA A 58 8.22 -14.68 23.94
C ALA A 58 7.66 -13.74 25.03
N GLY A 59 7.15 -12.56 24.67
CA GLY A 59 6.63 -11.57 25.60
C GLY A 59 5.11 -11.55 25.64
N ASP A 60 4.56 -11.10 26.78
CA ASP A 60 3.13 -10.88 26.92
C ASP A 60 2.75 -9.47 26.44
N TYR A 61 1.55 -9.35 25.88
CA TYR A 61 0.91 -8.07 25.64
C TYR A 61 -0.59 -8.12 25.89
N THR A 62 -1.19 -6.95 26.08
CA THR A 62 -2.63 -6.77 26.24
C THR A 62 -3.11 -5.62 25.37
N LEU A 63 -4.28 -5.83 24.76
CA LEU A 63 -5.01 -4.81 24.03
C LEU A 63 -6.26 -4.45 24.82
N GLY A 64 -6.45 -3.15 25.08
CA GLY A 64 -7.71 -2.65 25.61
C GLY A 64 -8.81 -2.59 24.56
N PRO A 65 -10.01 -2.09 24.94
CA PRO A 65 -11.13 -1.98 24.02
C PRO A 65 -10.76 -1.17 22.76
N LEU A 66 -11.07 -1.75 21.61
CA LEU A 66 -10.87 -1.12 20.31
C LEU A 66 -12.11 -0.30 19.93
N SER A 67 -11.90 0.96 19.55
CA SER A 67 -12.97 1.89 19.17
C SER A 67 -12.65 2.58 17.84
N PRO A 68 -13.58 2.61 16.89
CA PRO A 68 -13.38 3.33 15.64
C PRO A 68 -13.37 4.85 15.89
N THR A 69 -12.50 5.58 15.20
CA THR A 69 -12.49 7.05 15.26
C THR A 69 -13.64 7.68 14.50
N LEU A 70 -14.34 6.89 13.69
CA LEU A 70 -15.49 7.31 12.90
C LEU A 70 -16.67 6.44 13.31
N ASP A 71 -17.70 7.05 13.90
CA ASP A 71 -18.91 6.33 14.26
C ASP A 71 -19.74 5.97 13.01
N ARG A 72 -20.73 5.08 13.19
CA ARG A 72 -21.56 4.59 12.09
C ARG A 72 -22.34 5.69 11.37
N ARG A 73 -22.79 6.72 12.09
CA ARG A 73 -23.57 7.82 11.53
C ARG A 73 -22.68 8.74 10.70
N ALA A 74 -21.49 9.05 11.21
CA ALA A 74 -20.48 9.83 10.51
C ALA A 74 -19.97 9.09 9.26
N PHE A 75 -19.72 7.78 9.37
CA PHE A 75 -19.37 6.96 8.20
C PHE A 75 -20.46 6.99 7.13
N ALA A 76 -21.73 6.81 7.51
CA ALA A 76 -22.83 6.85 6.56
C ALA A 76 -22.97 8.21 5.86
N ALA A 77 -22.76 9.30 6.60
CA ALA A 77 -22.77 10.65 6.04
C ALA A 77 -21.60 10.89 5.07
N ALA A 78 -20.37 10.50 5.44
CA ALA A 78 -19.20 10.58 4.58
C ALA A 78 -19.39 9.75 3.30
N PHE A 79 -19.89 8.52 3.44
CA PHE A 79 -20.19 7.63 2.33
C PHE A 79 -21.24 8.22 1.37
N ALA A 80 -22.33 8.81 1.89
CA ALA A 80 -23.35 9.45 1.07
C ALA A 80 -22.77 10.62 0.25
N ARG A 81 -21.94 11.45 0.87
CA ARG A 81 -21.25 12.55 0.18
C ARG A 81 -20.32 12.05 -0.92
N ILE A 82 -19.56 10.99 -0.65
CA ILE A 82 -18.70 10.36 -1.65
C ILE A 82 -19.53 9.89 -2.84
N LYS A 83 -20.69 9.23 -2.62
CA LYS A 83 -21.57 8.80 -3.70
C LYS A 83 -22.08 9.96 -4.56
N GLU A 84 -22.39 11.10 -3.94
CA GLU A 84 -22.80 12.30 -4.67
C GLU A 84 -21.67 12.81 -5.58
N HIS A 85 -20.45 12.91 -5.06
CA HIS A 85 -19.28 13.30 -5.86
C HIS A 85 -18.99 12.32 -7.01
N LEU A 86 -19.11 11.01 -6.77
CA LEU A 86 -18.97 10.00 -7.82
C LEU A 86 -20.06 10.16 -8.90
N ALA A 87 -21.32 10.39 -8.50
CA ALA A 87 -22.44 10.58 -9.43
C ALA A 87 -22.29 11.85 -10.28
N ARG A 88 -21.66 12.90 -9.74
CA ARG A 88 -21.34 14.14 -10.45
C ARG A 88 -20.13 14.03 -11.38
N GLY A 89 -19.37 12.93 -11.30
CA GLY A 89 -18.13 12.74 -12.06
C GLY A 89 -16.94 13.51 -11.49
N ASP A 90 -16.97 13.89 -10.20
CA ASP A 90 -15.87 14.58 -9.53
C ASP A 90 -14.68 13.62 -9.27
N SER A 91 -14.95 12.32 -9.10
CA SER A 91 -13.95 11.24 -9.00
C SER A 91 -14.52 9.93 -9.58
N TYR A 92 -13.64 8.99 -9.90
CA TYR A 92 -14.00 7.63 -10.35
C TYR A 92 -14.03 6.63 -9.20
N GLN A 93 -13.13 6.77 -8.22
CA GLN A 93 -13.05 5.92 -7.05
C GLN A 93 -12.57 6.72 -5.83
N VAL A 94 -13.10 6.38 -4.66
CA VAL A 94 -12.63 6.90 -3.37
C VAL A 94 -12.49 5.73 -2.40
N ASN A 95 -11.34 5.65 -1.73
CA ASN A 95 -11.14 4.72 -0.62
C ASN A 95 -11.47 5.43 0.70
N LEU A 96 -12.61 5.07 1.31
CA LEU A 96 -13.02 5.63 2.61
C LEU A 96 -12.49 4.75 3.74
N THR A 97 -11.50 5.25 4.47
CA THR A 97 -10.88 4.56 5.60
C THR A 97 -11.03 5.35 6.90
N PHE A 98 -10.93 4.65 8.03
CA PHE A 98 -10.93 5.25 9.36
C PHE A 98 -9.97 4.50 10.27
N LYS A 99 -9.57 5.12 11.38
CA LYS A 99 -8.64 4.53 12.35
C LYS A 99 -9.44 3.79 13.42
N ILE A 100 -8.87 2.71 13.95
CA ILE A 100 -9.33 2.06 15.18
C ILE A 100 -8.28 2.34 16.25
N ARG A 101 -8.72 2.72 17.45
CA ARG A 101 -7.86 3.07 18.58
C ARG A 101 -8.20 2.22 19.79
N GLY A 102 -7.18 1.81 20.52
CA GLY A 102 -7.28 1.17 21.83
C GLY A 102 -6.01 1.41 22.63
N SER A 103 -6.01 0.99 23.89
CA SER A 103 -4.80 0.96 24.70
C SER A 103 -3.98 -0.30 24.41
N PHE A 104 -2.68 -0.20 24.61
CA PHE A 104 -1.73 -1.29 24.45
C PHE A 104 -0.77 -1.29 25.64
N ALA A 105 -0.47 -2.47 26.18
CA ALA A 105 0.57 -2.66 27.19
C ALA A 105 1.31 -3.98 26.95
N GLY A 106 2.60 -4.03 27.24
CA GLY A 106 3.46 -5.21 27.03
C GLY A 106 4.41 -5.05 25.84
N ASP A 107 4.83 -6.16 25.24
CA ASP A 107 5.84 -6.18 24.18
C ASP A 107 5.25 -6.00 22.76
N PRO A 108 5.57 -4.91 22.04
CA PRO A 108 5.08 -4.70 20.67
C PRO A 108 5.57 -5.72 19.64
N LEU A 109 6.74 -6.36 19.89
CA LEU A 109 7.24 -7.39 18.98
C LEU A 109 6.34 -8.62 19.03
N SER A 110 5.82 -8.96 20.21
CA SER A 110 4.87 -10.05 20.40
C SER A 110 3.55 -9.81 19.64
N LEU A 111 3.01 -8.59 19.69
CA LEU A 111 1.87 -8.21 18.83
C LEU A 111 2.20 -8.33 17.33
N PHE A 112 3.40 -7.92 16.91
CA PHE A 112 3.81 -8.02 15.52
C PHE A 112 3.92 -9.48 15.06
N CYS A 113 4.50 -10.36 15.88
CA CYS A 113 4.62 -11.78 15.59
C CYS A 113 3.24 -12.44 15.40
N ASP A 114 2.28 -12.11 16.27
CA ASP A 114 0.89 -12.56 16.13
C ASP A 114 0.23 -12.01 14.87
N LEU A 115 0.43 -10.73 14.57
CA LEU A 115 -0.10 -10.09 13.35
C LEU A 115 0.43 -10.77 12.09
N VAL A 116 1.74 -10.99 11.97
CA VAL A 116 2.34 -11.62 10.78
C VAL A 116 1.92 -13.08 10.65
N SER A 117 1.86 -13.81 11.77
CA SER A 117 1.36 -15.19 11.79
C SER A 117 -0.10 -15.25 11.32
N ALA A 118 -0.89 -14.23 11.68
CA ALA A 118 -2.30 -14.18 11.36
C ALA A 118 -2.59 -13.80 9.90
N GLU A 119 -1.83 -12.86 9.36
CA GLU A 119 -2.01 -12.25 8.03
C GLU A 119 -1.28 -13.01 6.92
N GLN A 120 -0.25 -13.79 7.28
CA GLN A 120 0.70 -14.42 6.35
C GLN A 120 1.17 -13.46 5.24
N GLY A 121 1.30 -12.17 5.59
CA GLY A 121 1.57 -11.09 4.65
C GLY A 121 2.97 -11.24 4.05
N ARG A 122 3.07 -11.02 2.73
CA ARG A 122 4.35 -11.09 1.99
C ARG A 122 5.30 -9.96 2.35
N HIS A 123 4.78 -8.83 2.81
CA HIS A 123 5.55 -7.63 3.12
C HIS A 123 5.27 -7.19 4.56
N SER A 124 6.08 -7.67 5.49
CA SER A 124 5.92 -7.36 6.91
C SER A 124 7.06 -6.49 7.42
N LEU A 125 6.74 -5.54 8.30
CA LEU A 125 7.69 -4.58 8.85
C LEU A 125 7.39 -4.33 10.33
N PHE A 126 8.42 -4.52 11.16
CA PHE A 126 8.43 -4.06 12.54
C PHE A 126 9.47 -2.95 12.69
N LEU A 127 9.02 -1.75 13.09
CA LEU A 127 9.90 -0.63 13.42
C LEU A 127 9.69 -0.22 14.87
N ARG A 128 10.74 -0.28 15.67
CA ARG A 128 10.76 0.25 17.03
C ARG A 128 11.56 1.55 17.04
N MET A 129 10.88 2.65 17.34
CA MET A 129 11.45 3.99 17.56
C MET A 129 11.27 4.39 19.03
N ASP A 130 11.97 5.42 19.48
CA ASP A 130 12.00 5.86 20.89
C ASP A 130 10.62 5.98 21.55
N ARG A 131 9.63 6.51 20.82
CA ARG A 131 8.29 6.79 21.38
C ARG A 131 7.17 6.01 20.71
N ARG A 132 7.47 5.21 19.68
CA ARG A 132 6.46 4.59 18.81
C ARG A 132 6.97 3.28 18.22
N CYS A 133 6.07 2.32 18.08
CA CYS A 133 6.31 1.13 17.27
C CYS A 133 5.35 1.12 16.09
N ILE A 134 5.82 0.64 14.94
CA ILE A 134 5.00 0.36 13.76
C ILE A 134 5.06 -1.15 13.54
N CYS A 135 3.90 -1.78 13.57
CA CYS A 135 3.71 -3.19 13.20
C CYS A 135 2.89 -3.20 11.92
N SER A 136 3.45 -3.75 10.83
CA SER A 136 2.82 -3.80 9.52
C SER A 136 2.89 -5.21 8.95
N ALA A 137 1.77 -5.70 8.43
CA ALA A 137 1.66 -6.92 7.65
C ALA A 137 0.94 -6.59 6.33
N SER A 138 1.66 -5.95 5.40
CA SER A 138 1.09 -5.51 4.13
C SER A 138 0.89 -6.69 3.18
N PRO A 139 -0.29 -6.84 2.58
CA PRO A 139 -0.55 -7.84 1.54
C PRO A 139 -0.03 -7.41 0.16
N GLU A 140 0.26 -6.12 -0.03
CA GLU A 140 0.48 -5.52 -1.35
C GLU A 140 1.87 -4.87 -1.44
N LEU A 141 2.53 -5.05 -2.59
CA LEU A 141 3.75 -4.33 -2.95
C LEU A 141 3.37 -3.03 -3.65
N PHE A 142 3.53 -1.91 -2.93
CA PHE A 142 3.28 -0.59 -3.50
C PHE A 142 4.24 -0.28 -4.66
N LEU A 143 5.54 -0.29 -4.38
CA LEU A 143 6.62 -0.10 -5.35
C LEU A 143 7.84 -0.91 -4.94
N GLY A 144 8.52 -1.52 -5.91
CA GLY A 144 9.84 -2.10 -5.77
C GLY A 144 10.76 -1.54 -6.86
N LEU A 145 11.98 -1.17 -6.50
CA LEU A 145 13.00 -0.69 -7.44
C LEU A 145 14.24 -1.58 -7.33
N ARG A 146 14.71 -2.15 -8.45
CA ARG A 146 15.93 -2.96 -8.52
C ARG A 146 16.85 -2.44 -9.61
N GLY A 147 17.91 -1.72 -9.23
CA GLY A 147 18.69 -0.97 -10.22
C GLY A 147 17.80 0.07 -10.88
N MET A 148 17.57 -0.06 -12.18
CA MET A 148 16.66 0.81 -12.92
C MET A 148 15.23 0.25 -12.94
N GLU A 149 14.96 -0.85 -12.29
CA GLU A 149 13.77 -1.64 -12.58
C GLU A 149 12.60 -1.35 -11.63
N LEU A 150 11.51 -0.72 -12.12
CA LEU A 150 10.36 -0.39 -11.28
C LEU A 150 9.22 -1.41 -11.40
N THR A 151 8.83 -2.00 -10.28
CA THR A 151 7.73 -2.97 -10.16
C THR A 151 6.63 -2.44 -9.23
N SER A 152 5.37 -2.60 -9.61
CA SER A 152 4.21 -2.41 -8.74
C SER A 152 3.26 -3.59 -8.89
N ARG A 153 2.57 -3.96 -7.80
CA ARG A 153 1.61 -5.07 -7.82
C ARG A 153 0.25 -4.67 -7.27
N PRO A 154 -0.53 -3.88 -8.02
CA PRO A 154 -1.84 -3.47 -7.56
C PRO A 154 -2.78 -4.67 -7.37
N MET A 155 -3.56 -4.65 -6.30
CA MET A 155 -4.64 -5.63 -6.07
C MET A 155 -6.01 -4.95 -6.03
N LYS A 156 -7.00 -5.56 -6.70
CA LYS A 156 -8.39 -5.08 -6.66
C LYS A 156 -9.36 -6.20 -6.98
N GLY A 157 -10.37 -6.34 -6.15
CA GLY A 157 -11.37 -7.41 -6.20
C GLY A 157 -10.97 -8.56 -5.29
N ALA A 158 -11.87 -8.93 -4.38
CA ALA A 158 -11.63 -9.94 -3.36
C ALA A 158 -12.84 -10.86 -3.24
N ALA A 159 -12.58 -12.16 -3.13
CA ALA A 159 -13.58 -13.17 -2.83
C ALA A 159 -13.15 -13.97 -1.60
N ARG A 160 -14.11 -14.38 -0.77
CA ARG A 160 -13.84 -15.38 0.27
C ARG A 160 -13.32 -16.67 -0.38
N ARG A 161 -12.50 -17.41 0.34
CA ARG A 161 -12.06 -18.75 -0.06
C ARG A 161 -13.13 -19.77 0.29
N GLY A 162 -13.13 -20.87 -0.46
CA GLY A 162 -14.01 -22.00 -0.18
C GLY A 162 -13.53 -22.80 1.02
N ARG A 163 -14.47 -23.42 1.73
CA ARG A 163 -14.18 -24.34 2.85
C ARG A 163 -13.72 -25.71 2.32
N THR A 164 -13.98 -25.99 1.04
CA THR A 164 -13.51 -27.17 0.32
C THR A 164 -12.76 -26.75 -0.95
N ARG A 165 -11.93 -27.65 -1.50
CA ARG A 165 -11.20 -27.41 -2.76
C ARG A 165 -12.15 -27.04 -3.91
N ASP A 166 -13.29 -27.72 -4.01
CA ASP A 166 -14.24 -27.49 -5.09
C ASP A 166 -14.98 -26.16 -4.94
N GLU A 167 -15.36 -25.80 -3.71
CA GLU A 167 -15.93 -24.49 -3.43
C GLU A 167 -14.92 -23.38 -3.74
N ASP A 168 -13.65 -23.58 -3.37
CA ASP A 168 -12.58 -22.60 -3.59
C ASP A 168 -12.32 -22.37 -5.09
N MET A 169 -12.31 -23.46 -5.87
CA MET A 169 -12.17 -23.39 -7.33
C MET A 169 -13.37 -22.67 -7.97
N ARG A 170 -14.60 -22.91 -7.50
CA ARG A 170 -15.79 -22.22 -8.01
C ARG A 170 -15.75 -20.73 -7.71
N LEU A 171 -15.41 -20.36 -6.47
CA LEU A 171 -15.31 -18.96 -6.05
C LEU A 171 -14.20 -18.23 -6.81
N ARG A 172 -13.06 -18.90 -7.05
CA ARG A 172 -11.99 -18.41 -7.91
C ARG A 172 -12.47 -18.17 -9.34
N SER A 173 -13.08 -19.16 -9.98
CA SER A 173 -13.55 -19.01 -11.37
C SER A 173 -14.64 -17.93 -11.48
N ALA A 174 -15.49 -17.78 -10.47
CA ALA A 174 -16.48 -16.69 -10.41
C ALA A 174 -15.80 -15.31 -10.29
N LEU A 175 -14.73 -15.19 -9.50
CA LEU A 175 -13.94 -13.96 -9.39
C LEU A 175 -13.24 -13.63 -10.72
N GLU A 176 -12.61 -14.62 -11.36
CA GLU A 176 -11.92 -14.47 -12.65
C GLU A 176 -12.87 -14.06 -13.79
N SER A 177 -14.09 -14.61 -13.79
CA SER A 177 -15.09 -14.36 -14.85
C SER A 177 -15.97 -13.13 -14.59
N SER A 178 -15.88 -12.51 -13.41
CA SER A 178 -16.71 -11.34 -13.07
C SER A 178 -16.32 -10.12 -13.90
N ALA A 179 -17.22 -9.70 -14.79
CA ALA A 179 -17.04 -8.50 -15.61
C ALA A 179 -16.84 -7.24 -14.76
N LYS A 180 -17.51 -7.17 -13.60
CA LYS A 180 -17.36 -6.06 -12.65
C LYS A 180 -15.94 -6.03 -12.07
N GLU A 181 -15.47 -7.14 -11.51
CA GLU A 181 -14.18 -7.20 -10.85
C GLU A 181 -13.03 -6.99 -11.85
N ARG A 182 -13.16 -7.54 -13.07
CA ARG A 182 -12.24 -7.25 -14.17
C ARG A 182 -12.21 -5.78 -14.56
N ALA A 183 -13.38 -5.12 -14.64
CA ALA A 183 -13.44 -3.70 -15.00
C ALA A 183 -12.80 -2.81 -13.92
N GLU A 184 -13.10 -3.05 -12.64
CA GLU A 184 -12.45 -2.34 -11.52
C GLU A 184 -10.93 -2.58 -11.53
N ASN A 185 -10.53 -3.80 -11.83
CA ASN A 185 -9.13 -4.16 -11.87
C ASN A 185 -8.37 -3.46 -13.02
N VAL A 186 -8.91 -3.48 -14.24
CA VAL A 186 -8.32 -2.75 -15.39
C VAL A 186 -8.18 -1.27 -15.07
N MET A 187 -9.19 -0.67 -14.43
CA MET A 187 -9.14 0.74 -14.03
C MET A 187 -7.96 1.03 -13.09
N ILE A 188 -7.71 0.17 -12.09
CA ILE A 188 -6.58 0.36 -11.17
C ILE A 188 -5.24 0.13 -11.88
N VAL A 189 -5.15 -0.88 -12.74
CA VAL A 189 -3.94 -1.15 -13.52
C VAL A 189 -3.61 0.05 -14.41
N ASP A 190 -4.59 0.60 -15.13
CA ASP A 190 -4.37 1.76 -16.00
C ASP A 190 -3.98 3.02 -15.21
N MET A 191 -4.56 3.21 -14.02
CA MET A 191 -4.15 4.28 -13.11
C MET A 191 -2.67 4.14 -12.70
N VAL A 192 -2.27 2.95 -12.24
CA VAL A 192 -0.87 2.68 -11.85
C VAL A 192 0.08 2.80 -13.04
N ARG A 193 -0.31 2.33 -14.23
CA ARG A 193 0.50 2.47 -15.45
C ARG A 193 0.70 3.93 -15.85
N ASN A 194 -0.34 4.75 -15.73
CA ASN A 194 -0.23 6.19 -15.97
C ASN A 194 0.78 6.81 -15.01
N ASP A 195 0.67 6.47 -13.71
CA ASP A 195 1.56 7.00 -12.68
C ASP A 195 3.01 6.58 -12.89
N VAL A 196 3.25 5.30 -13.21
CA VAL A 196 4.59 4.78 -13.56
C VAL A 196 5.11 5.41 -14.85
N GLY A 197 4.25 5.62 -15.84
CA GLY A 197 4.60 6.23 -17.13
C GLY A 197 5.14 7.66 -17.02
N HIS A 198 4.91 8.35 -15.90
CA HIS A 198 5.51 9.66 -15.65
C HIS A 198 7.01 9.62 -15.34
N VAL A 199 7.55 8.47 -14.93
CA VAL A 199 8.95 8.31 -14.52
C VAL A 199 9.68 7.21 -15.30
N ALA A 200 8.96 6.39 -16.06
CA ALA A 200 9.52 5.32 -16.87
C ALA A 200 9.88 5.79 -18.28
N GLU A 201 10.84 5.11 -18.91
CA GLU A 201 11.19 5.34 -20.32
C GLU A 201 9.94 5.22 -21.22
N THR A 202 9.78 6.11 -22.19
CA THR A 202 8.59 6.11 -23.06
C THR A 202 8.42 4.77 -23.77
N GLY A 203 7.25 4.15 -23.60
CA GLY A 203 6.92 2.84 -24.20
C GLY A 203 7.45 1.63 -23.44
N SER A 204 8.15 1.81 -22.32
CA SER A 204 8.69 0.71 -21.51
C SER A 204 7.66 0.07 -20.54
N VAL A 205 6.57 0.77 -20.24
CA VAL A 205 5.53 0.31 -19.30
C VAL A 205 4.69 -0.83 -19.89
N ALA A 206 4.78 -2.01 -19.29
CA ALA A 206 4.07 -3.21 -19.71
C ALA A 206 3.21 -3.81 -18.56
N VAL A 207 2.36 -4.79 -18.88
CA VAL A 207 1.55 -5.55 -17.92
C VAL A 207 1.58 -7.03 -18.31
N PRO A 208 2.55 -7.82 -17.84
CA PRO A 208 2.73 -9.22 -18.22
C PRO A 208 1.59 -10.12 -17.73
N GLU A 209 1.02 -9.81 -16.56
CA GLU A 209 -0.01 -10.62 -15.92
C GLU A 209 -1.23 -9.74 -15.66
N LEU A 210 -2.27 -9.96 -16.47
CA LEU A 210 -3.59 -9.36 -16.31
C LEU A 210 -4.61 -10.43 -15.86
N PHE A 211 -5.35 -10.11 -14.81
CA PHE A 211 -6.34 -10.92 -14.09
C PHE A 211 -5.78 -12.13 -13.33
N ALA A 212 -4.56 -12.04 -12.79
CA ALA A 212 -4.03 -13.12 -11.95
C ALA A 212 -4.80 -13.17 -10.62
N VAL A 213 -5.22 -14.37 -10.20
CA VAL A 213 -5.80 -14.58 -8.87
C VAL A 213 -4.72 -15.04 -7.90
N GLU A 214 -4.41 -14.18 -6.94
CA GLU A 214 -3.53 -14.50 -5.82
C GLU A 214 -4.32 -14.93 -4.58
N ARG A 215 -3.75 -15.89 -3.85
CA ARG A 215 -4.31 -16.41 -2.61
C ARG A 215 -3.70 -15.68 -1.43
N TYR A 216 -4.56 -15.16 -0.56
CA TYR A 216 -4.21 -14.56 0.71
C TYR A 216 -4.86 -15.36 1.85
N HIS A 217 -4.15 -15.49 2.97
CA HIS A 217 -4.65 -16.16 4.16
C HIS A 217 -4.80 -15.12 5.26
N HIS A 218 -6.02 -14.92 5.74
CA HIS A 218 -6.30 -14.14 6.93
C HIS A 218 -6.80 -15.11 8.01
N SER A 219 -6.42 -14.87 9.26
CA SER A 219 -6.89 -15.68 10.38
C SER A 219 -8.38 -15.48 10.62
N GLY A 220 -9.18 -16.45 10.19
CA GLY A 220 -10.63 -16.47 10.32
C GLY A 220 -11.36 -16.56 8.98
N ASP A 221 -10.79 -15.98 7.91
CA ASP A 221 -11.32 -16.02 6.55
C ASP A 221 -10.15 -15.95 5.56
N ALA A 222 -9.91 -17.00 4.79
CA ALA A 222 -8.97 -16.89 3.68
C ALA A 222 -9.66 -16.14 2.52
N SER A 223 -8.93 -15.30 1.78
CA SER A 223 -9.47 -14.54 0.64
C SER A 223 -8.61 -14.69 -0.61
N SER A 224 -9.24 -14.78 -1.78
CA SER A 224 -8.57 -14.66 -3.08
C SER A 224 -8.73 -13.23 -3.59
N CYS A 225 -7.66 -12.63 -4.09
CA CYS A 225 -7.74 -11.30 -4.70
C CYS A 225 -7.21 -11.34 -6.14
N LEU A 226 -7.79 -10.52 -7.01
CA LEU A 226 -7.23 -10.28 -8.33
C LEU A 226 -6.06 -9.30 -8.18
N SER A 227 -4.87 -9.75 -8.56
CA SER A 227 -3.61 -9.01 -8.47
C SER A 227 -2.89 -9.04 -9.82
N HIS A 228 -1.92 -8.15 -9.96
CA HIS A 228 -1.20 -7.88 -11.20
C HIS A 228 0.26 -7.69 -10.90
N GLY A 229 1.11 -7.98 -11.88
CA GLY A 229 2.48 -7.47 -11.91
C GLY A 229 2.62 -6.46 -13.04
N CYS A 230 3.17 -5.28 -12.77
CA CYS A 230 3.88 -4.49 -13.77
C CYS A 230 5.33 -5.04 -13.83
N PRO A 231 5.92 -5.29 -15.02
CA PRO A 231 7.17 -6.00 -15.12
C PRO A 231 8.35 -5.12 -14.76
N GLU A 232 9.40 -5.88 -14.51
CA GLU A 232 10.80 -5.59 -14.36
C GLU A 232 11.42 -4.79 -15.55
N ARG A 233 11.46 -3.43 -15.60
CA ARG A 233 12.26 -2.67 -16.64
C ARG A 233 12.82 -1.28 -16.27
N PRO A 234 13.87 -0.79 -16.98
CA PRO A 234 14.65 0.41 -16.65
C PRO A 234 13.83 1.73 -16.57
N ILE A 235 14.13 2.55 -15.56
CA ILE A 235 13.79 3.97 -15.41
C ILE A 235 14.81 4.81 -16.17
N ASP A 236 14.45 6.03 -16.57
CA ASP A 236 15.41 6.97 -17.15
C ASP A 236 16.42 7.44 -16.10
N GLY A 237 17.71 7.34 -16.43
CA GLY A 237 18.84 7.62 -15.52
C GLY A 237 19.22 9.09 -15.35
N ASP A 238 18.39 10.04 -15.82
CA ASP A 238 18.76 11.45 -15.87
C ASP A 238 17.68 12.38 -15.28
N CYS A 239 17.59 12.42 -13.95
CA CYS A 239 16.99 13.56 -13.23
C CYS A 239 18.05 14.64 -12.90
N GLY A 240 19.04 14.80 -13.79
CA GLY A 240 20.22 15.65 -13.65
C GLY A 240 20.24 16.85 -14.59
N GLY A 241 19.11 17.54 -14.76
CA GLY A 241 19.10 18.93 -15.20
C GLY A 241 18.82 19.17 -16.69
N THR A 242 17.61 19.64 -16.98
CA THR A 242 17.37 20.58 -18.07
C THR A 242 16.40 21.67 -17.61
N ARG A 243 16.89 22.92 -17.66
CA ARG A 243 16.06 24.13 -17.59
C ARG A 243 15.27 24.22 -18.89
N GLY A 244 13.96 24.42 -18.84
CA GLY A 244 13.22 24.91 -20.00
C GLY A 244 11.81 24.37 -20.12
N GLY A 245 10.88 25.14 -19.54
CA GLY A 245 9.48 25.31 -19.93
C GLY A 245 8.79 24.23 -20.78
N ALA A 246 7.84 23.53 -20.16
CA ALA A 246 6.47 23.37 -20.67
C ALA A 246 5.67 22.54 -19.67
N THR A 247 4.85 23.17 -18.83
CA THR A 247 3.73 22.47 -18.18
C THR A 247 2.70 23.49 -17.70
N ARG A 248 2.01 24.10 -18.66
CA ARG A 248 0.66 24.61 -18.44
C ARG A 248 -0.31 23.46 -18.71
N HIS A 249 -1.32 23.38 -17.85
CA HIS A 249 -2.47 22.46 -17.86
C HIS A 249 -2.31 21.15 -17.07
N LEU A 250 -2.13 21.28 -15.76
CA LEU A 250 -2.66 20.32 -14.80
C LEU A 250 -4.21 20.35 -14.87
N HIS A 251 -4.81 19.39 -15.56
CA HIS A 251 -6.22 19.09 -15.38
C HIS A 251 -6.38 17.98 -14.35
N ARG A 252 -7.04 18.34 -13.25
CA ARG A 252 -7.74 17.48 -12.27
C ARG A 252 -8.14 16.13 -12.88
N ARG A 253 -7.54 15.04 -12.40
CA ARG A 253 -8.16 13.70 -12.25
C ARG A 253 -7.13 12.71 -11.72
N ALA A 254 -7.63 11.73 -10.98
CA ALA A 254 -6.94 10.51 -10.53
C ALA A 254 -6.06 10.61 -9.27
N TRP A 255 -6.65 10.98 -8.12
CA TRP A 255 -6.28 10.38 -6.83
C TRP A 255 -7.55 10.28 -5.97
N PRO A 256 -7.74 9.24 -5.14
CA PRO A 256 -8.92 9.11 -4.28
C PRO A 256 -8.95 10.28 -3.30
N CYS A 257 -9.79 11.27 -3.63
CA CYS A 257 -10.08 12.39 -2.77
C CYS A 257 -10.79 11.86 -1.52
N VAL A 258 -10.09 11.83 -0.38
CA VAL A 258 -10.73 11.60 0.91
C VAL A 258 -11.49 12.87 1.28
N ALA A 259 -12.79 12.86 1.02
CA ALA A 259 -13.70 13.84 1.54
C ALA A 259 -14.03 13.49 3.00
N ASP A 260 -13.40 14.15 3.97
CA ASP A 260 -14.15 14.54 5.17
C ASP A 260 -13.51 15.70 5.94
N ARG A 261 -14.24 16.81 6.06
CA ARG A 261 -14.08 18.08 6.83
C ARG A 261 -12.75 18.46 7.44
#